data_AF-A0A5N7BMP8-F1
#
_entry.id   AF-A0A5N7BMP8-F1
#
_cell.length_a   1.000
_cell.length_b   1.000
_cell.length_c   1.000
_cell.angle_alpha   90.00
_cell.angle_beta   90.00
_cell.angle_gamma   90.00
#
_symmetry.space_group_name_H-M   'P 1'
#
loop_
_entity.id
_entity.type
_entity.pdbx_description
1 polymer ?
#
loop_
_entity_poly.entity_id
_entity_poly.type
_entity_poly.pdbx_seq_one_letter_code
_entity_poly.pdbx_strand_id
1 'polypeptide(L)' 'MSDSVQNIISPDLTGYIRKERLEARLLALFQKPIKVRHINERWVFDAPRIVTPSEIDDLRD' A
#
# COMPACT_ATOMS: atom_id res chain seq x y z
N MET A 1 8.51 11.53 -16.99
CA MET A 1 8.65 11.82 -15.55
C MET A 1 7.64 10.92 -14.85
N SER A 2 8.11 9.90 -14.15
CA SER A 2 7.21 8.98 -13.44
C SER A 2 6.90 9.60 -12.08
N ASP A 3 5.98 10.56 -12.07
CA ASP A 3 5.43 11.16 -10.84
C ASP A 3 4.76 10.07 -10.02
N SER A 4 5.57 9.46 -9.15
CA SER A 4 5.13 8.46 -8.20
C SER A 4 5.01 9.18 -6.87
N VAL A 5 3.83 9.14 -6.28
CA VAL A 5 3.57 9.69 -4.97
C VAL A 5 3.89 8.64 -3.92
N GLN A 6 4.64 9.05 -2.89
CA GLN A 6 4.89 8.22 -1.74
C GLN A 6 3.62 8.12 -0.90
N ASN A 7 3.19 6.89 -0.67
CA ASN A 7 2.05 6.53 0.14
C ASN A 7 2.53 5.96 1.47
N ILE A 8 1.88 6.39 2.54
CA ILE A 8 2.18 5.98 3.90
C ILE A 8 0.88 5.50 4.52
N ILE A 9 0.81 4.21 4.86
CA ILE A 9 -0.31 3.63 5.60
C ILE A 9 0.07 3.64 7.08
N SER A 10 -0.84 4.19 7.88
CA SER A 10 -0.71 4.26 9.34
C SER A 10 -0.60 2.86 9.99
N PRO A 11 0.09 2.75 11.14
CA PRO A 11 0.29 1.46 11.81
C PRO A 11 -1.02 0.76 12.18
N ASP A 12 -2.07 1.54 12.46
CA ASP A 12 -3.41 1.08 12.80
C ASP A 12 -4.02 0.14 11.75
N LEU A 13 -3.74 0.39 10.46
CA LEU A 13 -4.14 -0.47 9.34
C LEU A 13 -3.07 -1.53 9.01
N THR A 14 -1.81 -1.22 9.30
CA THR A 14 -0.63 -2.05 8.99
C THR A 14 -0.64 -3.34 9.81
N GLY A 15 -1.10 -3.29 11.07
CA GLY A 15 -1.17 -4.46 11.95
C GLY A 15 -2.14 -5.55 11.48
N TYR A 16 -3.16 -5.19 10.69
CA TYR A 16 -4.16 -6.13 10.19
C TYR A 16 -3.89 -6.60 8.75
N ILE A 17 -3.08 -5.86 7.99
CA ILE A 17 -2.82 -6.14 6.57
C ILE A 17 -1.42 -6.75 6.40
N ARG A 18 -1.37 -8.00 5.93
CA ARG A 18 -0.11 -8.65 5.53
C ARG A 18 0.48 -7.94 4.31
N LYS A 19 1.81 -7.77 4.33
CA LYS A 19 2.58 -7.17 3.22
C LYS A 19 2.21 -7.75 1.86
N GLU A 20 2.20 -9.08 1.75
CA GLU A 20 1.96 -9.79 0.50
C GLU A 20 0.56 -9.52 -0.06
N ARG A 21 -0.45 -9.43 0.82
CA ARG A 21 -1.83 -9.04 0.44
C ARG A 21 -1.87 -7.61 -0.09
N LEU A 22 -1.17 -6.70 0.58
CA LEU A 22 -1.07 -5.31 0.15
C LEU A 22 -0.37 -5.18 -1.21
N GLU A 23 0.76 -5.86 -1.40
CA GLU A 23 1.48 -5.88 -2.68
C GLU A 23 0.63 -6.48 -3.81
N ALA A 24 -0.08 -7.57 -3.56
CA ALA A 24 -1.01 -8.18 -4.53
C ALA A 24 -2.17 -7.24 -4.90
N ARG A 25 -2.74 -6.52 -3.92
CA ARG A 25 -3.80 -5.55 -4.17
C ARG A 25 -3.28 -4.35 -4.97
N LEU A 26 -2.11 -3.82 -4.62
CA LEU A 26 -1.46 -2.74 -5.35
C LEU A 26 -1.12 -3.16 -6.79
N LEU A 27 -0.70 -4.41 -6.99
CA LEU A 27 -0.49 -4.99 -8.32
C LEU A 27 -1.80 -5.03 -9.11
N ALA A 28 -2.90 -5.49 -8.52
CA ALA A 28 -4.20 -5.51 -9.19
C ALA A 28 -4.72 -4.10 -9.50
N LEU A 29 -4.50 -3.13 -8.60
CA LEU A 29 -5.02 -1.77 -8.70
C LEU A 29 -4.26 -0.93 -9.73
N PHE A 30 -2.94 -1.07 -9.78
CA PHE A 30 -2.09 -0.29 -10.67
C PHE A 30 -1.58 -1.07 -11.88
N GLN A 31 -1.93 -2.35 -11.98
CA GLN A 31 -1.46 -3.28 -13.01
C GLN A 31 0.07 -3.31 -13.13
N LYS A 32 0.76 -3.01 -12.02
CA LYS A 32 2.23 -2.97 -11.94
C LYS A 32 2.72 -3.40 -10.55
N PRO A 33 3.88 -4.07 -10.47
CA PRO A 33 4.43 -4.49 -9.19
C PRO A 33 4.85 -3.27 -8.37
N ILE A 34 4.20 -3.06 -7.22
CA ILE A 34 4.57 -2.03 -6.24
C ILE A 34 5.18 -2.72 -5.03
N LYS A 35 6.42 -2.35 -4.70
CA LYS A 35 7.11 -2.86 -3.51
C LYS A 35 6.71 -2.07 -2.29
N VAL A 36 6.27 -2.78 -1.26
CA VAL A 36 5.92 -2.19 0.03
C VAL A 36 7.09 -2.34 1.01
N ARG A 37 7.44 -1.25 1.68
CA ARG A 37 8.49 -1.18 2.70
C ARG A 37 7.84 -1.04 4.08
N HIS A 38 8.32 -1.78 5.06
CA HIS A 38 7.92 -1.62 6.46
C HIS A 38 8.91 -0.67 7.14
N ILE A 39 8.46 0.51 7.56
CA ILE A 39 9.31 1.52 8.20
C ILE A 39 8.55 2.08 9.40
N ASN A 40 9.10 1.96 10.60
CA ASN A 40 8.48 2.45 11.85
C ASN A 40 7.01 2.00 11.99
N GLU A 41 6.76 0.71 11.83
CA GLU A 41 5.42 0.09 11.95
C GLU A 41 4.41 0.58 10.89
N ARG A 42 4.88 1.25 9.83
CA ARG A 42 4.08 1.77 8.73
C ARG A 42 4.44 1.09 7.43
N TRP A 43 3.44 0.87 6.57
CA TRP A 43 3.69 0.50 5.18
C TRP A 43 3.95 1.75 4.34
N VAL A 44 5.10 1.79 3.68
CA VAL A 44 5.55 2.88 2.81
C VAL A 44 5.81 2.33 1.40
N PHE A 45 5.20 2.94 0.38
CA PHE A 45 5.37 2.52 -1.01
C PHE A 45 5.15 3.67 -1.99
N ASP A 46 5.67 3.53 -3.20
CA ASP A 46 5.57 4.55 -4.25
C ASP A 46 4.58 4.08 -5.32
N ALA A 47 3.55 4.90 -5.57
CA ALA A 47 2.47 4.57 -6.49
C ALA A 47 2.15 5.78 -7.39
N PRO A 48 1.52 5.61 -8.56
CA PRO A 48 1.26 6.72 -9.49
C PRO A 48 0.17 7.68 -8.96
N ARG A 49 -0.55 7.32 -7.89
CA ARG A 49 -1.49 8.18 -7.17
C ARG A 49 -1.49 7.83 -5.68
N ILE A 50 -2.12 8.68 -4.88
CA ILE A 50 -2.36 8.39 -3.46
C ILE A 50 -3.42 7.27 -3.35
N VAL A 51 -3.09 6.21 -2.62
CA VAL A 51 -3.99 5.12 -2.24
C VAL A 51 -4.71 5.55 -0.97
N THR A 52 -6.04 5.60 -1.04
CA THR A 52 -6.87 5.94 0.12
C THR A 52 -7.04 4.70 1.01
N PRO A 53 -7.27 4.88 2.32
CA PRO A 53 -7.54 3.78 3.23
C PRO A 53 -8.71 2.91 2.75
N SER A 54 -9.74 3.46 2.12
CA SER A 54 -10.86 2.66 1.60
C SER A 54 -10.47 1.66 0.51
N GLU A 55 -9.42 1.92 -0.28
CA GLU A 55 -8.94 0.98 -1.32
C GLU A 55 -8.19 -0.23 -0.72
N ILE A 56 -7.73 -0.09 0.52
CA ILE A 56 -7.00 -1.09 1.31
C ILE A 56 -7.80 -1.63 2.51
N ASP A 57 -8.91 -0.99 2.89
CA ASP A 57 -9.80 -1.40 3.99
C ASP A 57 -10.50 -2.73 3.67
N ASP A 58 -10.77 -2.99 2.39
CA ASP A 58 -11.25 -4.28 1.85
C ASP A 58 -10.29 -5.46 2.10
N LEU A 59 -9.07 -5.19 2.61
CA LEU A 59 -8.08 -6.21 2.98
C LEU A 59 -8.16 -6.62 4.46
N ARG A 60 -9.00 -5.96 5.25
CA ARG A 60 -9.23 -6.26 6.67
C ARG A 60 -10.04 -7.55 6.77
N ASP A 61 -9.38 -8.60 7.24
CA ASP A 61 -9.99 -9.91 7.57
C ASP A 61 -10.78 -9.81 8.89
#